data_AF-A0A496WFB4-F1
#
_entry.id   AF-A0A496WFB4-F1
#
_cell.length_a   1.000
_cell.length_b   1.000
_cell.length_c   1.000
_cell.angle_alpha   90.00
_cell.angle_beta   90.00
_cell.angle_gamma   90.00
#
_symmetry.space_group_name_H-M   'P 1'
#
loop_
_entity.id
_entity.type
_entity.pdbx_description
1 polymer ?
#
loop_
_entity_poly.entity_id
_entity_poly.type
_entity_poly.pdbx_seq_one_letter_code
_entity_poly.pdbx_strand_id
1 'polypeptide(L)'
;MLFIVLSFGLSFYATAEYADVVLNQLSEKNGVRPVIYPHWFHRIRFRCKVCHSELRFEMRVGSNNISMGGIIDGQYCGMCHNGEVAWGVDRCDLCHSGKPGLKTGIRGSNQTGGPGRW
;
A
#
# COMPACT_ATOMS: atom_id res chain seq x y z
N MET A 1 -39.52 -32.77 -0.85
CA MET A 1 -38.21 -32.63 -1.52
C MET A 1 -37.48 -31.46 -0.91
N LEU A 2 -36.66 -31.72 0.10
CA LEU A 2 -35.88 -30.71 0.82
C LEU A 2 -34.59 -30.48 0.03
N PHE A 3 -34.53 -29.44 -0.81
CA PHE A 3 -33.30 -29.06 -1.51
C PHE A 3 -32.38 -28.37 -0.50
N ILE A 4 -31.49 -29.14 0.13
CA ILE A 4 -30.35 -28.62 0.87
C ILE A 4 -29.41 -28.00 -0.18
N VAL A 5 -29.47 -26.68 -0.32
CA VAL A 5 -28.49 -25.91 -1.08
C VAL A 5 -27.19 -25.94 -0.26
N LEU A 6 -26.32 -26.91 -0.53
CA LEU A 6 -24.92 -26.86 -0.12
C LEU A 6 -24.26 -25.68 -0.86
N SER A 7 -24.38 -24.49 -0.30
CA SER A 7 -23.53 -23.35 -0.65
C SER A 7 -22.11 -23.69 -0.22
N PHE A 8 -21.42 -24.47 -1.06
CA PHE A 8 -19.96 -24.60 -1.02
C PHE A 8 -19.41 -23.18 -1.15
N GLY A 9 -18.93 -22.64 -0.03
CA GLY A 9 -18.31 -21.33 0.03
C GLY A 9 -17.13 -21.31 -0.93
N LEU A 10 -17.32 -20.67 -2.09
CA LEU A 10 -16.20 -20.17 -2.86
C LEU A 10 -15.54 -19.10 -1.99
N SER A 11 -14.52 -19.50 -1.24
CA SER A 11 -13.53 -18.57 -0.72
C SER A 11 -12.87 -17.91 -1.93
N PHE A 12 -13.37 -16.73 -2.29
CA PHE A 12 -12.64 -15.77 -3.10
C PHE A 12 -11.41 -15.35 -2.29
N TYR A 13 -10.34 -16.13 -2.36
CA TYR A 13 -9.04 -15.69 -1.89
C TYR A 13 -8.64 -14.49 -2.75
N ALA A 14 -8.76 -13.28 -2.19
CA ALA A 14 -8.23 -12.08 -2.81
C ALA A 14 -6.71 -12.26 -2.95
N THR A 15 -6.22 -12.43 -4.18
CA THR A 15 -4.79 -12.47 -4.47
C THR A 15 -4.24 -11.06 -4.39
N ALA A 16 -3.10 -10.87 -3.72
CA ALA A 16 -2.40 -9.60 -3.76
C ALA A 16 -2.02 -9.28 -5.22
N GLU A 17 -2.38 -8.09 -5.68
CA GLU A 17 -2.13 -7.68 -7.07
C GLU A 17 -0.67 -7.25 -7.25
N TYR A 18 -0.23 -7.16 -8.51
CA TYR A 18 1.14 -6.85 -8.89
C TYR A 18 1.68 -5.62 -8.14
N ALA A 19 2.70 -5.86 -7.32
CA ALA A 19 3.54 -4.87 -6.64
C ALA A 19 2.93 -4.12 -5.44
N ASP A 20 1.99 -4.69 -4.68
CA ASP A 20 1.59 -4.07 -3.41
C ASP A 20 2.80 -3.86 -2.49
N VAL A 21 2.93 -2.67 -1.89
CA VAL A 21 4.09 -2.31 -1.06
C VAL A 21 3.68 -2.28 0.40
N VAL A 22 4.41 -3.03 1.22
CA VAL A 22 4.34 -2.95 2.67
C VAL A 22 5.35 -1.91 3.14
N LEU A 23 4.90 -0.94 3.94
CA LEU A 23 5.76 0.03 4.61
C LEU A 23 5.67 -0.18 6.13
N ASN A 24 6.80 -0.56 6.73
CA ASN A 24 6.87 -0.85 8.17
C ASN A 24 8.23 -0.46 8.80
N GLN A 25 8.94 0.52 8.22
CA GLN A 25 10.19 0.98 8.81
C GLN A 25 9.97 1.80 10.09
N LEU A 26 8.86 2.54 10.14
CA LEU A 26 8.46 3.40 11.25
C LEU A 26 7.15 2.96 11.91
N SER A 27 6.20 2.36 11.18
CA SER A 27 4.84 2.11 11.68
C SER A 27 4.82 1.32 13.00
N GLU A 28 5.32 0.09 13.02
CA GLU A 28 5.29 -0.72 14.25
C GLU A 28 6.21 -0.17 15.34
N LYS A 29 7.29 0.54 14.98
CA LYS A 29 8.14 1.23 15.97
C LYS A 29 7.40 2.35 16.71
N ASN A 30 6.36 2.90 16.08
CA ASN A 30 5.49 3.92 16.66
C ASN A 30 4.15 3.33 17.15
N GLY A 31 4.05 2.01 17.30
CA GLY A 31 2.86 1.36 17.87
C GLY A 31 1.64 1.30 16.94
N VAL A 32 1.81 1.56 15.63
CA VAL A 32 0.73 1.47 14.64
C VAL A 32 0.98 0.35 13.64
N ARG A 33 -0.10 -0.20 13.07
CA ARG A 33 -0.02 -1.33 12.13
C ARG A 33 0.80 -0.98 10.87
N PRO A 34 1.43 -1.96 10.20
CA PRO A 34 2.09 -1.72 8.92
C PRO A 34 1.16 -1.09 7.88
N VAL A 35 1.71 -0.25 7.01
CA VAL A 35 0.94 0.35 5.90
C VAL A 35 0.97 -0.58 4.70
N ILE A 36 -0.18 -0.78 4.07
CA ILE A 36 -0.28 -1.43 2.76
C ILE A 36 -0.59 -0.36 1.72
N TYR A 37 0.33 -0.17 0.77
CA TYR A 37 0.15 0.67 -0.38
C TYR A 37 -0.24 -0.18 -1.60
N PRO A 38 -1.51 -0.11 -2.05
CA PRO A 38 -1.95 -0.86 -3.21
C PRO A 38 -1.54 -0.15 -4.49
N HIS A 39 -0.49 -0.66 -5.16
CA HIS A 39 0.00 -0.03 -6.40
C HIS A 39 -1.08 -0.02 -7.49
N TRP A 40 -1.91 -1.07 -7.56
CA TRP A 40 -2.94 -1.21 -8.59
C TRP A 40 -3.94 -0.05 -8.57
N PHE A 41 -4.46 0.30 -7.38
CA PHE A 41 -5.50 1.30 -7.22
C PHE A 41 -5.01 2.69 -7.62
N HIS A 42 -3.74 2.97 -7.31
CA HIS A 42 -3.07 4.20 -7.70
C HIS A 42 -2.75 4.22 -9.20
N ARG A 43 -2.36 3.09 -9.80
CA ARG A 43 -2.06 2.98 -11.25
C ARG A 43 -3.26 3.14 -12.16
N ILE A 44 -4.48 2.87 -11.68
CA ILE A 44 -5.70 3.14 -12.45
C ILE A 44 -5.90 4.65 -12.66
N ARG A 45 -5.39 5.48 -11.75
CA ARG A 45 -5.58 6.94 -11.77
C ARG A 45 -4.34 7.72 -12.18
N PHE A 46 -3.16 7.21 -11.86
CA PHE A 46 -1.89 7.92 -12.01
C PHE A 46 -0.84 7.09 -12.75
N ARG A 47 0.00 7.77 -13.53
CA ARG A 47 1.13 7.16 -14.22
C ARG A 47 2.31 7.00 -13.25
N CYS A 48 3.21 6.06 -13.53
CA CYS A 48 4.40 5.78 -12.71
C CYS A 48 5.23 7.04 -12.39
N LYS A 49 5.34 7.97 -13.35
CA LYS A 49 6.10 9.21 -13.19
C LYS A 49 5.61 10.10 -12.04
N VAL A 50 4.29 10.07 -11.75
CA VAL A 50 3.71 10.90 -10.69
C VAL A 50 4.31 10.49 -9.35
N CYS A 51 4.31 9.20 -9.05
CA CYS A 51 4.87 8.72 -7.79
C CYS A 51 6.41 8.78 -7.79
N HIS A 52 7.05 8.26 -8.83
CA HIS A 52 8.49 7.98 -8.77
C HIS A 52 9.40 9.13 -9.21
N SER A 53 8.90 10.06 -10.02
CA SER A 53 9.67 11.23 -10.45
C SER A 53 9.18 12.51 -9.78
N GLU A 54 7.87 12.77 -9.82
CA GLU A 54 7.30 14.01 -9.30
C GLU A 54 7.27 14.00 -7.77
N LEU A 55 6.75 12.93 -7.15
CA LEU A 55 6.71 12.74 -5.68
C LEU A 55 8.00 12.13 -5.11
N ARG A 56 8.96 11.77 -5.97
CA ARG A 56 10.28 11.22 -5.60
C ARG A 56 10.23 9.97 -4.69
N PHE A 57 9.24 9.11 -4.90
CA PHE A 57 9.32 7.74 -4.39
C PHE A 57 10.40 6.99 -5.15
N GLU A 58 11.45 6.57 -4.46
CA GLU A 58 12.51 5.80 -5.07
C GLU A 58 11.96 4.46 -5.56
N MET A 59 12.46 3.98 -6.70
CA MET A 59 12.13 2.66 -7.26
C MET A 59 12.80 1.52 -6.46
N ARG A 60 12.95 1.68 -5.15
CA ARG A 60 13.50 0.72 -4.20
C ARG A 60 12.72 0.84 -2.88
N VAL A 61 12.05 -0.24 -2.50
CA VAL A 61 11.23 -0.29 -1.29
C VAL A 61 12.08 0.01 -0.04
N GLY A 62 11.55 0.85 0.85
CA GLY A 62 12.24 1.25 2.08
C GLY A 62 13.41 2.23 1.88
N SER A 63 13.53 2.88 0.73
CA SER A 63 14.55 3.93 0.53
C SER A 63 14.12 5.30 1.05
N ASN A 64 12.82 5.60 0.96
CA ASN A 64 12.28 6.88 1.40
C ASN A 64 11.97 6.83 2.90
N ASN A 65 12.34 7.89 3.61
CA ASN A 65 11.93 8.08 4.99
C ASN A 65 10.55 8.75 5.03
N ILE A 66 9.50 7.92 5.08
CA ILE A 66 8.10 8.38 5.04
C ILE A 66 7.60 8.46 6.48
N SER A 67 7.45 9.67 7.01
CA SER A 67 6.91 9.93 8.35
C SER A 67 5.53 10.59 8.28
N MET A 68 4.71 10.42 9.31
CA MET A 68 3.42 11.12 9.38
C MET A 68 3.57 12.64 9.44
N GLY A 69 4.63 13.16 10.08
CA GLY A 69 4.94 14.60 10.06
C GLY A 69 5.14 15.11 8.64
N GLY A 70 6.00 14.46 7.86
CA GLY A 70 6.20 14.81 6.45
C GLY A 70 4.93 14.66 5.62
N ILE A 71 4.10 13.64 5.88
CA ILE A 71 2.80 13.47 5.22
C ILE A 71 1.85 14.62 5.53
N ILE A 72 1.76 15.07 6.79
CA ILE A 72 0.94 16.21 7.18
C ILE A 72 1.44 17.50 6.51
N ASP A 73 2.76 17.64 6.36
CA ASP A 73 3.40 18.75 5.63
C ASP A 73 3.28 18.63 4.09
N GLY A 74 2.46 17.69 3.60
CA GLY A 74 2.16 17.52 2.19
C GLY A 74 3.16 16.66 1.42
N GLN A 75 4.13 16.00 2.06
CA GLN A 75 5.07 15.12 1.37
C GLN A 75 4.47 13.73 1.09
N TYR A 76 4.97 13.05 0.05
CA TYR A 76 4.63 11.67 -0.26
C TYR A 76 3.12 11.45 -0.39
N CYS A 77 2.53 10.67 0.52
CA CYS A 77 1.10 10.40 0.57
C CYS A 77 0.28 11.68 0.72
N GLY A 78 0.81 12.66 1.47
CA GLY A 78 0.17 13.93 1.78
C GLY A 78 -0.07 14.83 0.57
N MET A 79 0.70 14.66 -0.52
CA MET A 79 0.46 15.42 -1.77
C MET A 79 -0.94 15.18 -2.35
N CYS A 80 -1.50 13.99 -2.10
CA CYS A 80 -2.82 13.60 -2.60
C CYS A 80 -3.82 13.36 -1.47
N HIS A 81 -3.40 12.78 -0.35
CA HIS A 81 -4.26 12.54 0.83
C HIS A 81 -4.41 13.80 1.69
N ASN A 82 -4.82 14.89 1.05
CA ASN A 82 -4.92 16.23 1.62
C ASN A 82 -6.37 16.68 1.86
N GLY A 83 -7.36 15.84 1.54
CA GLY A 83 -8.78 16.19 1.63
C GLY A 83 -9.37 16.80 0.34
N GLU A 84 -8.54 17.09 -0.66
CA GLU A 84 -8.96 17.66 -1.94
C GLU A 84 -8.85 16.64 -3.09
N VAL A 85 -7.67 16.04 -3.26
CA VAL A 85 -7.41 15.06 -4.33
C VAL A 85 -7.88 13.67 -3.92
N ALA A 86 -7.60 13.31 -2.67
CA ALA A 86 -8.05 12.10 -2.02
C ALA A 86 -8.44 12.42 -0.58
N TRP A 87 -8.99 11.42 0.10
CA TRP A 87 -9.34 11.52 1.50
C TRP A 87 -8.14 11.89 2.39
N GLY A 88 -8.40 12.67 3.45
CA GLY A 88 -7.39 13.18 4.37
C GLY A 88 -6.71 12.12 5.25
N VAL A 89 -5.51 12.44 5.74
CA VAL A 89 -4.64 11.53 6.51
C VAL A 89 -5.14 11.18 7.91
N ASP A 90 -6.27 11.73 8.33
CA ASP A 90 -6.95 11.45 9.60
C ASP A 90 -7.56 10.05 9.66
N ARG A 91 -7.73 9.39 8.52
CA ARG A 91 -8.26 8.01 8.42
C ARG A 91 -7.17 6.96 8.51
N CYS A 92 -6.58 6.82 9.69
CA CYS A 92 -5.42 5.94 9.98
C CYS A 92 -5.57 4.52 9.43
N ASP A 93 -6.71 3.87 9.64
CA ASP A 93 -6.94 2.46 9.31
C ASP A 93 -6.97 2.17 7.80
N LEU A 94 -7.17 3.18 6.95
CA LEU A 94 -7.14 3.01 5.51
C LEU A 94 -5.71 2.79 4.98
N CYS A 95 -4.73 3.46 5.59
CA CYS A 95 -3.31 3.25 5.30
C CYS A 95 -2.77 2.05 6.10
N HIS A 96 -2.94 2.09 7.42
CA HIS A 96 -2.37 1.16 8.39
C HIS A 96 -3.16 -0.15 8.44
N SER A 97 -3.39 -0.78 7.28
CA SER A 97 -4.24 -1.96 7.12
C SER A 97 -3.49 -3.29 7.23
N GLY A 98 -2.16 -3.25 7.34
CA GLY A 98 -1.32 -4.45 7.39
C GLY A 98 -1.49 -5.24 8.68
N LYS A 99 -1.28 -6.56 8.61
CA LYS A 99 -1.17 -7.41 9.79
C LYS A 99 0.13 -7.09 10.55
N PRO A 100 0.13 -7.13 11.89
CA PRO A 100 1.36 -7.00 12.67
C PRO A 100 2.45 -7.98 12.22
N GLY A 101 3.70 -7.56 12.27
CA GLY A 101 4.90 -8.33 11.91
C GLY A 101 5.25 -8.33 10.41
N LEU A 102 4.41 -7.76 9.54
CA LEU A 102 4.72 -7.69 8.11
C LEU A 102 5.97 -6.82 7.86
N LYS A 103 7.00 -7.42 7.27
CA LYS A 103 8.22 -6.70 6.91
C LYS A 103 8.00 -5.82 5.69
N THR A 104 8.65 -4.64 5.71
CA THR A 104 8.76 -3.74 4.56
C THR A 104 9.22 -4.53 3.33
N GLY A 105 8.53 -4.36 2.21
CA GLY A 105 8.82 -5.13 1.00
C GLY A 105 7.65 -5.13 0.01
N ILE A 106 7.88 -5.76 -1.13
CA ILE A 106 6.86 -5.94 -2.16
C ILE A 106 6.11 -7.25 -1.89
N ARG A 107 4.78 -7.24 -1.98
CA ARG A 107 3.90 -8.41 -1.86
C ARG A 107 3.09 -8.56 -3.15
N GLY A 108 2.68 -9.79 -3.48
CA GLY A 108 1.79 -10.03 -4.63
C GLY A 108 2.42 -9.94 -6.02
N SER A 109 3.74 -9.85 -6.16
CA SER A 109 4.37 -9.90 -7.48
C SER A 109 4.57 -11.35 -7.95
N ASN A 110 4.09 -11.69 -9.15
CA ASN A 110 4.95 -12.45 -10.06
C ASN A 110 6.24 -11.63 -10.16
N GLN A 111 7.38 -12.20 -9.75
CA GLN A 111 8.64 -11.47 -9.78
C GLN A 111 8.95 -11.11 -11.24
N THR A 112 8.53 -9.93 -11.72
CA THR A 112 9.03 -9.43 -13.00
C THR A 112 10.53 -9.29 -12.83
N GLY A 113 11.32 -9.83 -13.76
CA GLY A 113 12.78 -9.78 -13.75
C GLY A 113 13.38 -8.37 -13.87
N GLY A 114 12.63 -7.33 -13.50
CA GLY A 114 13.12 -5.98 -13.35
C GLY A 114 14.01 -5.83 -12.10
N PRO A 115 14.75 -4.71 -12.00
CA PRO A 115 15.88 -4.53 -11.09
C PRO A 115 15.50 -4.40 -9.60
N GLY A 116 14.29 -4.78 -9.19
CA GLY A 116 13.81 -4.72 -7.81
C GLY A 116 14.16 -5.95 -6.96
N ARG A 117 15.01 -6.86 -7.47
CA ARG A 117 15.59 -7.95 -6.69
C ARG A 117 16.90 -7.46 -6.05
N TRP A 118 16.79 -6.86 -4.86
CA TRP A 118 17.91 -6.64 -3.95
C TRP A 118 17.58 -7.35 -2.64
#